data_AF-A0AA36AFU0-F1
#
_entry.id   AF-A0AA36AFU0-F1
#
_cell.length_a   1.000
_cell.length_b   1.000
_cell.length_c   1.000
_cell.angle_alpha   90.00
_cell.angle_beta   90.00
_cell.angle_gamma   90.00
#
_symmetry.space_group_name_H-M   'P 1'
#
loop_
_entity.id
_entity.type
_entity.pdbx_description
1 polymer ?
#
loop_
_entity_poly.entity_id
_entity_poly.type
_entity_poly.pdbx_seq_one_letter_code
_entity_poly.pdbx_strand_id
1 'polypeptide(L)'
;MTRQNQIPSSNGNQMINALIPFWDMCNHCNGQLSTDFDLVENCGKCYAMVNFQKGEQIFIFYGPRSNSELLIHNGFVYMENLFDTLTIKLGISKSDPLYALKSEVLARLSMLPSKSFQLNAGSKPVSRELLSFLRVICMNQENLQERFTGENAADLLSQMGNEEVIVSQENEMKVWQFIATRVQLLLKTYTTSLETDEHLDNNELSERAKLSLQMVMCEKRILNSTLDYAKSKKLSLSTAE
;
A
#
# COMPACT_ATOMS: atom_id res chain seq x y z
N MET A 1 6.05 -6.08 21.76
CA MET A 1 5.84 -5.63 20.36
C MET A 1 6.41 -4.23 20.11
N THR A 2 6.03 -3.20 20.87
CA THR A 2 6.29 -1.78 20.55
C THR A 2 7.77 -1.36 20.41
N ARG A 3 8.69 -2.03 21.11
CA ARG A 3 10.13 -1.68 21.16
C ARG A 3 11.05 -2.86 20.84
N GLN A 4 10.51 -3.97 20.32
CA GLN A 4 11.34 -5.14 19.97
C GLN A 4 12.07 -4.89 18.64
N ASN A 5 13.31 -5.33 18.55
CA ASN A 5 14.13 -5.22 17.33
C ASN A 5 14.75 -6.58 17.02
N GLN A 6 15.03 -6.83 15.74
CA GLN A 6 15.82 -7.98 15.32
C GLN A 6 17.27 -7.54 15.14
N ILE A 7 18.19 -8.20 15.82
CA ILE A 7 19.64 -8.00 15.67
C ILE A 7 20.32 -9.35 15.36
N PRO A 8 21.49 -9.36 14.73
CA PRO A 8 22.27 -10.58 14.60
C PRO A 8 22.62 -11.18 15.98
N SER A 9 22.68 -12.51 16.05
CA SER A 9 23.27 -13.20 17.19
C SER A 9 24.77 -12.91 17.31
N SER A 10 25.38 -13.21 18.46
CA SER A 10 26.82 -12.99 18.69
C SER A 10 27.74 -13.71 17.70
N ASN A 11 27.26 -14.79 17.06
CA ASN A 11 27.98 -15.51 16.01
C ASN A 11 27.54 -15.12 14.59
N GLY A 12 26.65 -14.14 14.42
CA GLY A 12 26.15 -13.64 13.13
C GLY A 12 25.25 -14.59 12.34
N ASN A 13 24.98 -15.80 12.84
CA ASN A 13 24.33 -16.85 12.05
C ASN A 13 22.80 -16.79 12.04
N GLN A 14 22.19 -16.01 12.93
CA GLN A 14 20.74 -15.91 13.03
C GLN A 14 20.32 -14.53 13.55
N MET A 15 19.09 -14.13 13.26
CA MET A 15 18.49 -12.94 13.87
C MET A 15 17.80 -13.31 15.18
N ILE A 16 18.02 -12.53 16.22
CA ILE A 16 17.40 -12.67 17.54
C ILE A 16 16.63 -11.41 17.91
N ASN A 17 15.60 -11.55 18.75
CA ASN A 17 14.86 -10.41 19.27
C ASN A 17 15.60 -9.77 20.45
N ALA A 18 15.71 -8.45 20.44
CA ALA A 18 16.34 -7.67 21.50
C ALA A 18 15.53 -6.40 21.83
N LEU A 19 15.71 -5.92 23.06
CA LEU A 19 15.39 -4.56 23.46
C LEU A 19 16.70 -3.78 23.47
N ILE A 20 16.70 -2.57 22.91
CA ILE A 20 17.91 -1.76 22.73
C ILE A 20 17.73 -0.49 23.57
N PRO A 21 18.19 -0.47 24.83
CA PRO A 21 18.00 0.65 25.73
C PRO A 21 18.57 1.95 25.15
N PHE A 22 18.03 3.08 25.60
CA PHE A 22 18.41 4.43 25.18
C PHE A 22 18.00 4.76 23.74
N TRP A 23 18.45 3.98 22.75
CA TRP A 23 18.05 4.17 21.36
C TRP A 23 16.54 4.01 21.18
N ASP A 24 15.93 3.07 21.90
CA ASP A 24 14.48 2.82 21.84
C ASP A 24 13.63 3.93 22.48
N MET A 25 14.22 5.02 22.98
CA MET A 25 13.49 6.22 23.39
C MET A 25 13.17 7.16 22.21
N CYS A 26 13.84 7.00 21.06
CA CYS A 26 13.59 7.82 19.88
C CYS A 26 12.19 7.56 19.32
N ASN A 27 11.47 8.62 18.97
CA ASN A 27 10.13 8.55 18.37
C ASN A 27 10.20 8.40 16.84
N HIS A 28 9.06 8.04 16.24
CA HIS A 28 8.92 7.83 14.80
C HIS A 28 8.72 9.14 14.03
N CYS A 29 9.34 9.27 12.86
CA CYS A 29 8.91 10.16 11.78
C CYS A 29 9.16 9.52 10.41
N ASN A 30 8.57 10.08 9.33
CA ASN A 30 8.91 9.67 7.97
C ASN A 30 10.42 9.83 7.71
N GLY A 31 11.00 8.91 6.95
CA GLY A 31 12.42 8.95 6.61
C GLY A 31 12.90 7.67 5.95
N GLN A 32 14.16 7.33 6.18
CA GLN A 32 14.79 6.09 5.76
C GLN A 32 15.45 5.42 6.97
N LEU A 33 15.66 4.11 6.90
CA LEU A 33 16.35 3.40 7.97
C LEU A 33 17.79 3.93 8.07
N SER A 34 18.18 4.39 9.27
CA SER A 34 19.51 4.91 9.56
C SER A 34 20.15 4.23 10.78
N THR A 35 19.61 3.09 11.19
CA THR A 35 20.14 2.28 12.29
C THR A 35 20.57 0.92 11.75
N ASP A 36 21.74 0.46 12.18
CA ASP A 36 22.31 -0.84 11.84
C ASP A 36 23.04 -1.45 13.05
N PHE A 37 23.45 -2.71 12.94
CA PHE A 37 24.23 -3.40 13.95
C PHE A 37 25.65 -3.70 13.44
N ASP A 38 26.66 -3.18 14.13
CA ASP A 38 28.05 -3.47 13.83
C ASP A 38 28.48 -4.76 14.54
N LEU A 39 28.76 -5.81 13.75
CA LEU A 39 29.21 -7.11 14.26
C LEU A 39 30.64 -7.10 14.83
N VAL A 40 31.50 -6.20 14.34
CA VAL A 40 32.91 -6.11 14.77
C VAL A 40 32.99 -5.40 16.11
N GLU A 41 32.29 -4.26 16.24
CA GLU A 41 32.21 -3.50 17.50
C GLU A 41 31.14 -4.06 18.46
N ASN A 42 30.33 -5.00 18.00
CA ASN A 42 29.23 -5.64 18.72
C ASN A 42 28.26 -4.62 19.36
N CYS A 43 27.82 -3.64 18.57
CA CYS A 43 26.98 -2.55 19.04
C CYS A 43 25.99 -2.06 17.96
N GLY A 44 24.89 -1.43 18.40
CA GLY A 44 23.98 -0.73 17.48
C GLY A 44 24.54 0.63 17.08
N LYS A 45 24.55 0.95 15.78
CA LYS A 45 24.94 2.25 15.23
C LYS A 45 23.71 2.95 14.68
N CYS A 46 23.43 4.16 15.16
CA CYS A 46 22.34 5.01 14.67
C CYS A 46 22.90 6.32 14.13
N TYR A 47 22.67 6.57 12.84
CA TYR A 47 23.04 7.80 12.16
C TYR A 47 21.83 8.74 12.10
N ALA A 48 22.08 10.04 12.16
CA ALA A 48 21.02 11.03 12.02
C ALA A 48 20.43 10.98 10.60
N MET A 49 19.11 10.81 10.48
CA MET A 49 18.42 10.77 9.17
C MET A 49 18.42 12.13 8.47
N VAL A 50 18.44 13.19 9.28
CA VAL A 50 18.42 14.60 8.88
C VAL A 50 19.26 15.40 9.86
N ASN A 51 19.54 16.66 9.54
CA ASN A 51 20.16 17.58 10.48
C ASN A 51 19.16 17.94 11.59
N PHE A 52 19.56 17.79 12.85
CA PHE A 52 18.80 18.25 14.01
C PHE A 52 19.49 19.46 14.64
N GLN A 53 18.74 20.53 14.88
CA GLN A 53 19.23 21.70 15.59
C GLN A 53 19.23 21.45 17.11
N LYS A 54 20.06 22.22 17.83
CA LYS A 54 20.10 22.15 19.30
C LYS A 54 18.71 22.46 19.88
N GLY A 55 18.17 21.54 20.67
CA GLY A 55 16.85 21.66 21.29
C GLY A 55 15.72 20.99 20.52
N GLU A 56 15.98 20.50 19.30
CA GLU A 56 15.00 19.69 18.55
C GLU A 56 14.97 18.25 19.06
N GLN A 57 13.80 17.62 18.95
CA GLN A 57 13.64 16.20 19.23
C GLN A 57 14.31 15.37 18.13
N ILE A 58 15.08 14.36 18.55
CA ILE A 58 15.68 13.39 17.63
C ILE A 58 14.63 12.32 17.33
N PHE A 59 14.36 12.14 16.04
CA PHE A 59 13.48 11.09 15.53
C PHE A 59 14.27 10.03 14.77
N ILE A 60 13.69 8.85 14.64
CA ILE A 60 14.14 7.76 13.77
C ILE A 60 12.97 7.27 12.91
N PHE A 61 13.26 6.57 11.81
CA PHE A 61 12.25 5.91 11.01
C PHE A 61 12.14 4.45 11.45
N TYR A 62 10.94 4.06 11.91
CA TYR A 62 10.70 2.69 12.41
C TYR A 62 10.58 1.64 11.29
N GLY A 63 10.61 2.08 10.03
CA GLY A 63 10.36 1.26 8.85
C GLY A 63 9.04 1.60 8.17
N PRO A 64 8.84 1.10 6.93
CA PRO A 64 7.69 1.40 6.09
C PRO A 64 6.45 0.61 6.54
N ARG A 65 5.88 1.02 7.68
CA ARG A 65 4.72 0.37 8.31
C ARG A 65 3.44 1.13 8.01
N SER A 66 2.33 0.42 7.83
CA SER A 66 1.01 1.06 7.72
C SER A 66 0.57 1.64 9.06
N ASN A 67 -0.42 2.55 9.05
CA ASN A 67 -1.02 3.02 10.29
C ASN A 67 -1.78 1.91 11.05
N SER A 68 -2.30 0.90 10.35
CA SER A 68 -2.86 -0.28 11.03
C SER A 68 -1.81 -1.05 11.81
N GLU A 69 -0.61 -1.24 11.24
CA GLU A 69 0.52 -1.85 11.94
C GLU A 69 1.04 -0.97 13.08
N LEU A 70 1.20 0.34 12.85
CA LEU A 70 1.65 1.28 13.89
C LEU A 70 0.67 1.34 15.06
N LEU A 71 -0.63 1.35 14.80
CA LEU A 71 -1.64 1.39 15.86
C LEU A 71 -1.62 0.09 16.68
N ILE A 72 -1.66 -1.06 16.01
CA ILE A 72 -1.74 -2.37 16.67
C ILE A 72 -0.42 -2.72 17.38
N HIS A 73 0.73 -2.45 16.75
CA HIS A 73 2.03 -2.91 17.22
C HIS A 73 2.87 -1.86 17.94
N ASN A 74 2.63 -0.57 17.67
CA ASN A 74 3.37 0.55 18.27
C ASN A 74 2.49 1.50 19.11
N GLY A 75 1.17 1.37 19.03
CA GLY A 75 0.23 2.10 19.89
C GLY A 75 -0.06 3.54 19.47
N PHE A 76 0.21 3.92 18.21
CA PHE A 76 -0.06 5.27 17.70
C PHE A 76 -0.48 5.27 16.22
N VAL A 77 -1.13 6.35 15.79
CA VAL A 77 -1.42 6.63 14.37
C VAL A 77 -0.58 7.83 13.96
N TYR A 78 0.01 7.77 12.77
CA TYR A 78 0.79 8.86 12.20
C TYR A 78 0.09 9.41 10.96
N MET A 79 -0.55 10.58 11.11
CA MET A 79 -1.49 11.12 10.12
C MET A 79 -0.84 11.45 8.78
N GLU A 80 0.46 11.76 8.80
CA GLU A 80 1.28 12.10 7.63
C GLU A 80 2.12 10.91 7.12
N ASN A 81 1.77 9.67 7.50
CA ASN A 81 2.52 8.47 7.13
C ASN A 81 2.57 8.26 5.60
N LEU A 82 3.76 8.41 5.00
CA LEU A 82 3.97 8.24 3.57
C LEU A 82 3.92 6.78 3.11
N PHE A 83 4.02 5.84 4.05
CA PHE A 83 4.03 4.40 3.82
C PHE A 83 2.69 3.75 4.25
N ASP A 84 1.66 4.56 4.51
CA ASP A 84 0.36 4.03 4.89
C ASP A 84 -0.28 3.25 3.74
N THR A 85 -0.95 2.15 4.10
CA THR A 85 -1.58 1.26 3.14
C THR A 85 -2.90 0.71 3.67
N LEU A 86 -3.84 0.47 2.75
CA LEU A 86 -5.12 -0.15 3.02
C LEU A 86 -5.26 -1.46 2.23
N THR A 87 -5.52 -2.56 2.93
CA THR A 87 -5.66 -3.86 2.30
C THR A 87 -7.02 -4.03 1.63
N ILE A 88 -7.05 -4.42 0.36
CA ILE A 88 -8.25 -4.79 -0.39
C ILE A 88 -8.14 -6.22 -0.91
N LYS A 89 -9.22 -6.99 -0.81
CA LYS A 89 -9.28 -8.35 -1.36
C LYS A 89 -9.99 -8.34 -2.71
N LEU A 90 -9.29 -8.80 -3.74
CA LEU A 90 -9.81 -8.91 -5.10
C LEU A 90 -9.70 -10.35 -5.59
N GLY A 91 -10.59 -10.72 -6.49
CA GLY A 91 -10.61 -12.05 -7.09
C GLY A 91 -11.50 -12.12 -8.31
N ILE A 92 -11.22 -13.10 -9.17
CA ILE A 92 -12.07 -13.43 -10.32
C ILE A 92 -13.21 -14.34 -9.83
N SER A 93 -14.45 -14.05 -10.21
CA SER A 93 -15.57 -14.94 -9.92
C SER A 93 -15.38 -16.27 -10.64
N LYS A 94 -15.64 -17.39 -9.95
CA LYS A 94 -15.65 -18.72 -10.58
C LYS A 94 -16.74 -18.88 -11.65
N SER A 95 -17.74 -18.00 -11.64
CA SER A 95 -18.79 -17.94 -12.66
C SER A 95 -18.42 -17.11 -13.89
N ASP A 96 -17.25 -16.46 -13.91
CA ASP A 96 -16.77 -15.72 -15.08
C ASP A 96 -16.48 -16.74 -16.21
N PRO A 97 -17.09 -16.60 -17.40
CA PRO A 97 -16.84 -17.51 -18.53
C PRO A 97 -15.36 -17.58 -18.93
N LEU A 98 -14.59 -16.52 -18.67
CA LEU A 98 -13.16 -16.42 -18.96
C LEU A 98 -12.28 -16.76 -17.75
N TYR A 99 -12.84 -17.31 -16.66
CA TYR A 99 -12.10 -17.61 -15.42
C TYR A 99 -10.83 -18.41 -15.68
N ALA A 100 -10.90 -19.48 -16.49
CA ALA A 100 -9.76 -20.33 -16.79
C ALA A 100 -8.63 -19.56 -17.50
N LEU A 101 -8.97 -18.79 -18.53
CA LEU A 101 -8.01 -17.99 -19.30
C LEU A 101 -7.37 -16.89 -18.42
N LYS A 102 -8.18 -16.14 -17.68
CA LYS A 102 -7.68 -15.10 -16.77
C LYS A 102 -6.79 -15.69 -15.67
N SER A 103 -7.17 -16.84 -15.11
CA SER A 103 -6.38 -17.52 -14.07
C SER A 103 -5.02 -17.98 -14.59
N GLU A 104 -4.97 -18.48 -15.82
CA GLU A 104 -3.73 -18.91 -16.46
C GLU A 104 -2.81 -17.71 -16.79
N VAL A 105 -3.35 -16.57 -17.27
CA VAL A 105 -2.56 -15.34 -17.43
C VAL A 105 -2.00 -14.86 -16.09
N LEU A 106 -2.81 -14.88 -15.03
CA LEU A 106 -2.33 -14.53 -13.68
C LEU A 106 -1.25 -15.50 -13.19
N ALA A 107 -1.37 -16.81 -13.47
CA ALA A 107 -0.35 -17.78 -13.10
C ALA A 107 1.01 -17.48 -13.77
N ARG A 108 1.01 -17.07 -15.05
CA ARG A 108 2.23 -16.61 -15.75
C ARG A 108 2.83 -15.34 -15.15
N LEU A 109 2.00 -14.49 -14.53
CA LEU A 109 2.43 -13.33 -13.75
C LEU A 109 2.79 -13.67 -12.30
N SER A 110 2.83 -14.95 -11.92
CA SER A 110 3.03 -15.41 -10.54
C SER A 110 1.98 -14.88 -9.54
N MET A 111 0.75 -14.70 -10.00
CA MET A 111 -0.37 -14.19 -9.21
C MET A 111 -1.48 -15.23 -9.06
N LEU A 112 -2.12 -15.24 -7.89
CA LEU A 112 -3.29 -16.07 -7.63
C LEU A 112 -4.57 -15.39 -8.17
N PRO A 113 -5.58 -16.14 -8.63
CA PRO A 113 -6.88 -15.61 -9.07
C PRO A 113 -7.69 -14.89 -7.97
N SER A 114 -7.27 -15.00 -6.72
CA SER A 114 -7.84 -14.31 -5.56
C SER A 114 -6.70 -13.97 -4.60
N LYS A 115 -6.49 -12.69 -4.31
CA LYS A 115 -5.35 -12.18 -3.55
C LYS A 115 -5.71 -10.89 -2.81
N SER A 116 -5.04 -10.65 -1.69
CA SER A 116 -5.07 -9.36 -1.00
C SER A 116 -4.01 -8.44 -1.60
N PHE A 117 -4.42 -7.22 -1.94
CA PHE A 117 -3.56 -6.15 -2.46
C PHE A 117 -3.57 -4.98 -1.48
N GLN A 118 -2.62 -4.06 -1.65
CA GLN A 118 -2.57 -2.81 -0.90
C GLN A 118 -2.94 -1.64 -1.82
N LEU A 119 -3.76 -0.72 -1.30
CA LEU A 119 -3.89 0.64 -1.79
C LEU A 119 -2.94 1.52 -0.98
N ASN A 120 -2.07 2.26 -1.66
CA ASN A 120 -1.07 3.10 -1.00
C ASN A 120 -1.62 4.49 -0.73
N ALA A 121 -1.14 5.14 0.33
CA ALA A 121 -1.34 6.56 0.54
C ALA A 121 -0.65 7.41 -0.54
N GLY A 122 -1.13 8.66 -0.69
CA GLY A 122 -0.56 9.63 -1.62
C GLY A 122 -1.17 9.61 -3.02
N SER A 123 -0.40 10.11 -4.00
CA SER A 123 -0.87 10.42 -5.36
C SER A 123 -0.88 9.22 -6.31
N LYS A 124 -0.22 8.11 -5.95
CA LYS A 124 -0.16 6.87 -6.74
C LYS A 124 -0.61 5.66 -5.90
N PRO A 125 -1.91 5.54 -5.63
CA PRO A 125 -2.43 4.53 -4.71
C PRO A 125 -2.42 3.10 -5.29
N VAL A 126 -2.38 2.95 -6.61
CA VAL A 126 -2.41 1.65 -7.30
C VAL A 126 -0.99 1.23 -7.65
N SER A 127 -0.53 0.10 -7.10
CA SER A 127 0.79 -0.46 -7.41
C SER A 127 0.82 -1.12 -8.80
N ARG A 128 2.03 -1.33 -9.34
CA ARG A 128 2.22 -2.08 -10.60
C ARG A 128 1.59 -3.47 -10.54
N GLU A 129 1.73 -4.14 -9.41
CA GLU A 129 1.16 -5.48 -9.20
C GLU A 129 -0.37 -5.46 -9.22
N LEU A 130 -0.99 -4.51 -8.50
CA LEU A 130 -2.43 -4.35 -8.50
C LEU A 130 -2.96 -3.97 -9.88
N LEU A 131 -2.26 -3.09 -10.60
CA LEU A 131 -2.63 -2.71 -11.97
C LEU A 131 -2.60 -3.91 -12.92
N SER A 132 -1.55 -4.73 -12.88
CA SER A 132 -1.47 -5.97 -13.65
C SER A 132 -2.68 -6.86 -13.39
N PHE A 133 -3.02 -7.08 -12.12
CA PHE A 133 -4.16 -7.89 -11.74
C PHE A 133 -5.48 -7.29 -12.26
N LEU A 134 -5.71 -6.00 -12.04
CA LEU A 134 -6.91 -5.29 -12.50
C LEU A 134 -7.08 -5.39 -14.02
N ARG A 135 -5.98 -5.25 -14.77
CA ARG A 135 -6.00 -5.40 -16.23
C ARG A 135 -6.47 -6.80 -16.62
N VAL A 136 -5.91 -7.86 -16.04
CA VAL A 136 -6.31 -9.24 -16.37
C VAL A 136 -7.77 -9.51 -16.05
N ILE A 137 -8.30 -9.03 -14.92
CA ILE A 137 -9.72 -9.26 -14.58
C ILE A 137 -10.68 -8.52 -15.51
N CYS A 138 -10.24 -7.43 -16.15
CA CYS A 138 -11.03 -6.61 -17.07
C CYS A 138 -10.90 -7.00 -18.54
N MET A 139 -9.92 -7.84 -18.90
CA MET A 139 -9.67 -8.27 -20.28
C MET A 139 -10.86 -9.02 -20.88
N ASN A 140 -11.09 -8.77 -22.16
CA ASN A 140 -11.96 -9.58 -23.01
C ASN A 140 -11.19 -10.79 -23.59
N GLN A 141 -11.87 -11.62 -24.38
CA GLN A 141 -11.27 -12.82 -24.95
C GLN A 141 -10.11 -12.51 -25.93
N GLU A 142 -10.24 -11.47 -26.74
CA GLU A 142 -9.22 -11.05 -27.72
C GLU A 142 -7.93 -10.59 -27.01
N ASN A 143 -8.05 -9.72 -26.00
CA ASN A 143 -6.91 -9.25 -25.22
C ASN A 143 -6.20 -10.42 -24.53
N LEU A 144 -6.94 -11.42 -24.04
CA LEU A 144 -6.34 -12.62 -23.44
C LEU A 144 -5.57 -13.41 -24.51
N GLN A 145 -6.16 -13.65 -25.68
CA GLN A 145 -5.54 -14.44 -26.75
C GLN A 145 -4.20 -13.85 -27.21
N GLU A 146 -4.10 -12.54 -27.40
CA GLU A 146 -2.83 -11.88 -27.73
C GLU A 146 -1.72 -12.15 -26.70
N ARG A 147 -2.08 -12.21 -25.41
CA ARG A 147 -1.16 -12.49 -24.30
C ARG A 147 -0.89 -13.99 -24.11
N PHE A 148 -1.56 -14.85 -24.88
CA PHE A 148 -1.39 -16.30 -24.88
C PHE A 148 -0.52 -16.81 -26.02
N THR A 149 -0.74 -16.33 -27.24
CA THR A 149 -0.30 -17.04 -28.46
C THR A 149 0.71 -16.28 -29.33
N GLY A 150 1.04 -15.02 -29.02
CA GLY A 150 1.98 -14.23 -29.81
C GLY A 150 3.46 -14.45 -29.45
N GLU A 151 4.36 -14.28 -30.42
CA GLU A 151 5.83 -14.27 -30.17
C GLU A 151 6.23 -13.21 -29.12
N ASN A 152 5.44 -12.13 -29.01
CA ASN A 152 5.66 -11.03 -28.06
C ASN A 152 4.91 -11.21 -26.72
N ALA A 153 4.30 -12.38 -26.45
CA ALA A 153 3.47 -12.58 -25.27
C ALA A 153 4.24 -12.35 -23.94
N ALA A 154 5.50 -12.78 -23.86
CA ALA A 154 6.33 -12.60 -22.68
C ALA A 154 6.61 -11.11 -22.39
N ASP A 155 6.95 -10.34 -23.44
CA ASP A 155 7.21 -8.91 -23.32
C ASP A 155 5.95 -8.16 -22.91
N LEU A 156 4.81 -8.50 -23.51
CA LEU A 156 3.53 -7.90 -23.16
C LEU A 156 3.13 -8.19 -21.70
N LEU A 157 3.40 -9.40 -21.19
CA LEU A 157 3.16 -9.75 -19.79
C LEU A 157 4.06 -8.94 -18.84
N SER A 158 5.33 -8.72 -19.21
CA SER A 158 6.27 -7.94 -18.40
C SER A 158 5.83 -6.47 -18.23
N GLN A 159 5.10 -5.93 -19.21
CA GLN A 159 4.61 -4.55 -19.21
C GLN A 159 3.22 -4.38 -18.57
N MET A 160 2.61 -5.46 -18.06
CA MET A 160 1.26 -5.41 -17.48
C MET A 160 1.10 -4.45 -16.31
N GLY A 161 2.18 -4.15 -15.59
CA GLY A 161 2.17 -3.18 -14.49
C GLY A 161 2.59 -1.77 -14.89
N ASN A 162 2.94 -1.54 -16.16
CA ASN A 162 3.39 -0.25 -16.66
C ASN A 162 2.19 0.61 -17.08
N GLU A 163 2.01 1.77 -16.46
CA GLU A 163 0.92 2.69 -16.77
C GLU A 163 1.05 3.36 -18.15
N GLU A 164 2.27 3.44 -18.69
CA GLU A 164 2.54 4.06 -20.00
C GLU A 164 2.18 3.10 -21.16
N VAL A 165 2.15 1.80 -20.88
CA VAL A 165 1.81 0.76 -21.86
C VAL A 165 0.43 0.22 -21.51
N ILE A 166 -0.57 0.64 -22.28
CA ILE A 166 -1.96 0.21 -22.08
C ILE A 166 -2.24 -1.11 -22.80
N VAL A 167 -3.18 -1.90 -22.27
CA VAL A 167 -3.65 -3.12 -22.95
C VAL A 167 -4.54 -2.74 -24.14
N SER A 168 -5.56 -1.94 -23.87
CA SER A 168 -6.45 -1.31 -24.84
C SER A 168 -7.22 -0.20 -24.12
N GLN A 169 -7.72 0.79 -24.85
CA GLN A 169 -8.51 1.88 -24.26
C GLN A 169 -9.77 1.36 -23.54
N GLU A 170 -10.45 0.37 -24.14
CA GLU A 170 -11.60 -0.30 -23.53
C GLU A 170 -11.24 -0.98 -22.20
N ASN A 171 -10.11 -1.72 -22.17
CA ASN A 171 -9.66 -2.42 -20.98
C ASN A 171 -9.29 -1.43 -19.86
N GLU A 172 -8.55 -0.37 -20.18
CA GLU A 172 -8.19 0.65 -19.20
C GLU A 172 -9.43 1.35 -18.62
N MET A 173 -10.41 1.70 -19.46
CA MET A 173 -11.66 2.27 -18.99
C MET A 173 -12.40 1.34 -18.02
N LYS A 174 -12.42 0.03 -18.31
CA LYS A 174 -12.98 -0.99 -17.41
C LYS A 174 -12.20 -1.10 -16.10
N VAL A 175 -10.86 -1.09 -16.15
CA VAL A 175 -9.97 -1.14 -14.98
C VAL A 175 -10.26 0.01 -14.02
N TRP A 176 -10.21 1.24 -14.54
CA TRP A 176 -10.38 2.43 -13.71
C TRP A 176 -11.82 2.60 -13.22
N GLN A 177 -12.81 2.18 -14.03
CA GLN A 177 -14.20 2.12 -13.57
C GLN A 177 -14.40 1.08 -12.47
N PHE A 178 -13.79 -0.09 -12.59
CA PHE A 178 -13.90 -1.17 -11.60
C PHE A 178 -13.35 -0.72 -10.25
N ILE A 179 -12.12 -0.20 -10.21
CA ILE A 179 -11.51 0.21 -8.94
C ILE A 179 -12.25 1.40 -8.32
N ALA A 180 -12.69 2.39 -9.12
CA ALA A 180 -13.52 3.48 -8.64
C ALA A 180 -14.83 2.98 -8.00
N THR A 181 -15.52 2.06 -8.66
CA THR A 181 -16.76 1.46 -8.14
C THR A 181 -16.50 0.67 -6.86
N ARG A 182 -15.43 -0.13 -6.82
CA ARG A 182 -15.06 -0.91 -5.64
C ARG A 182 -14.77 -0.01 -4.44
N VAL A 183 -13.97 1.04 -4.64
CA VAL A 183 -13.62 2.01 -3.60
C VAL A 183 -14.86 2.77 -3.11
N GLN A 184 -15.76 3.18 -4.00
CA GLN A 184 -17.02 3.80 -3.61
C GLN A 184 -17.90 2.87 -2.76
N LEU A 185 -17.94 1.57 -3.09
CA LEU A 185 -18.66 0.59 -2.28
C LEU A 185 -18.02 0.42 -0.89
N LEU A 186 -16.70 0.40 -0.81
CA LEU A 186 -15.97 0.35 0.47
C LEU A 186 -16.21 1.62 1.31
N LEU A 187 -16.19 2.80 0.70
CA LEU A 187 -16.49 4.04 1.42
C LEU A 187 -17.89 4.03 2.03
N LYS A 188 -18.87 3.42 1.35
CA LYS A 188 -20.25 3.28 1.83
C LYS A 188 -20.40 2.31 3.01
N THR A 189 -19.40 1.49 3.34
CA THR A 189 -19.46 0.63 4.52
C THR A 189 -19.09 1.36 5.81
N TYR A 190 -18.50 2.55 5.72
CA TYR A 190 -18.24 3.40 6.89
C TYR A 190 -19.52 4.14 7.29
N THR A 191 -19.73 4.29 8.60
CA THR A 191 -20.91 4.95 9.16
C THR A 191 -20.90 6.47 9.00
N THR A 192 -19.71 7.07 8.82
CA THR A 192 -19.50 8.52 8.70
C THR A 192 -18.64 8.85 7.48
N SER A 193 -18.80 10.06 6.94
CA SER A 193 -17.94 10.57 5.86
C SER A 193 -16.59 11.06 6.42
N LEU A 194 -15.61 11.27 5.54
CA LEU A 194 -14.32 11.86 5.96
C LEU A 194 -14.51 13.29 6.50
N GLU A 195 -15.34 14.09 5.83
CA GLU A 195 -15.67 15.46 6.24
C GLU A 195 -16.28 15.52 7.65
N THR A 196 -17.22 14.61 7.96
CA THR A 196 -17.81 14.53 9.30
C THR A 196 -16.76 14.22 10.37
N ASP A 197 -15.81 13.32 10.07
CA ASP A 197 -14.74 12.95 11.00
C ASP A 197 -13.72 14.06 11.21
N GLU A 198 -13.44 14.85 10.17
CA GLU A 198 -12.53 16.01 10.25
C GLU A 198 -13.10 17.16 11.08
N HIS A 199 -14.42 17.26 11.17
CA HIS A 199 -15.13 18.28 11.94
C HIS A 199 -15.59 17.83 13.33
N LEU A 200 -15.31 16.58 13.73
CA LEU A 200 -15.64 16.07 15.06
C LEU A 200 -14.81 16.78 16.13
N ASP A 201 -15.46 17.21 17.22
CA ASP A 201 -14.74 17.83 18.35
C ASP A 201 -13.95 16.75 19.10
N ASN A 202 -12.64 16.78 18.90
CA ASN A 202 -11.71 15.84 19.51
C ASN A 202 -11.56 16.03 21.03
N ASN A 203 -12.01 17.14 21.61
CA ASN A 203 -11.77 17.44 23.02
C ASN A 203 -12.59 16.56 23.97
N GLU A 204 -13.71 16.00 23.50
CA GLU A 204 -14.56 15.09 24.29
C GLU A 204 -14.11 13.62 24.19
N LEU A 205 -13.16 13.31 23.30
CA LEU A 205 -12.70 11.94 23.05
C LEU A 205 -11.52 11.58 23.95
N SER A 206 -11.55 10.35 24.48
CA SER A 206 -10.35 9.75 25.10
C SER A 206 -9.21 9.61 24.07
N GLU A 207 -7.96 9.58 24.52
CA GLU A 207 -6.80 9.41 23.64
C GLU A 207 -6.90 8.18 22.73
N ARG A 208 -7.42 7.06 23.25
CA ARG A 208 -7.62 5.85 22.44
C ARG A 208 -8.72 6.01 21.40
N ALA A 209 -9.79 6.74 21.74
CA ALA A 209 -10.85 7.06 20.79
C ALA A 209 -10.36 8.00 19.67
N LYS A 210 -9.48 8.96 20.01
CA LYS A 210 -8.80 9.80 19.01
C LYS A 210 -7.96 8.96 18.04
N LEU A 211 -7.18 8.00 18.54
CA LEU A 211 -6.40 7.09 17.69
C LEU A 211 -7.30 6.26 16.77
N SER A 212 -8.43 5.75 17.27
CA SER A 212 -9.39 5.02 16.43
C SER A 212 -10.00 5.92 15.35
N LEU A 213 -10.38 7.15 15.69
CA LEU A 213 -10.90 8.12 14.71
C LEU A 213 -9.85 8.44 13.64
N GLN A 214 -8.61 8.75 14.05
CA GLN A 214 -7.50 9.01 13.15
C GLN A 214 -7.23 7.84 12.19
N MET A 215 -7.26 6.59 12.70
CA MET A 215 -7.10 5.40 11.86
C MET A 215 -8.19 5.34 10.77
N VAL A 216 -9.45 5.52 11.16
CA VAL A 216 -10.60 5.50 10.22
C VAL A 216 -10.50 6.64 9.20
N MET A 217 -10.02 7.82 9.60
CA MET A 217 -9.76 8.93 8.69
C MET A 217 -8.66 8.59 7.68
N CYS A 218 -7.56 7.97 8.10
CA CYS A 218 -6.47 7.53 7.22
C CYS A 218 -6.97 6.53 6.16
N GLU A 219 -7.78 5.54 6.56
CA GLU A 219 -8.38 4.57 5.62
C GLU A 219 -9.26 5.29 4.57
N LYS A 220 -10.13 6.21 5.02
CA LYS A 220 -10.98 7.00 4.12
C LYS A 220 -10.19 7.91 3.20
N ARG A 221 -9.07 8.48 3.65
CA ARG A 221 -8.16 9.29 2.82
C ARG A 221 -7.55 8.47 1.68
N ILE A 222 -7.06 7.26 1.97
CA ILE A 222 -6.53 6.34 0.95
C ILE A 222 -7.61 5.96 -0.06
N LEU A 223 -8.83 5.68 0.41
CA LEU A 223 -9.95 5.38 -0.48
C LEU A 223 -10.32 6.57 -1.36
N ASN A 224 -10.47 7.77 -0.80
CA ASN A 224 -10.78 8.97 -1.60
C ASN A 224 -9.67 9.29 -2.61
N SER A 225 -8.40 9.21 -2.22
CA SER A 225 -7.28 9.44 -3.15
C SER A 225 -7.27 8.40 -4.28
N THR A 226 -7.60 7.13 -3.99
CA THR A 226 -7.75 6.08 -5.00
C THR A 226 -8.90 6.38 -5.96
N LEU A 227 -10.02 6.88 -5.45
CA LEU A 227 -11.17 7.25 -6.27
C LEU A 227 -10.82 8.40 -7.21
N ASP A 228 -10.15 9.44 -6.72
CA ASP A 228 -9.77 10.60 -7.52
C ASP A 228 -8.68 10.25 -8.53
N TYR A 229 -7.72 9.39 -8.16
CA TYR A 229 -6.75 8.83 -9.08
C TYR A 229 -7.43 8.10 -10.26
N ALA A 230 -8.37 7.21 -9.95
CA ALA A 230 -9.11 6.47 -10.97
C ALA A 230 -9.93 7.39 -11.90
N LYS A 231 -10.58 8.43 -11.36
CA LYS A 231 -11.29 9.44 -12.16
C LYS A 231 -10.34 10.18 -13.09
N SER A 232 -9.18 10.61 -12.58
CA SER A 232 -8.16 11.30 -13.38
C SER A 232 -7.66 10.42 -14.53
N LYS A 233 -7.43 9.13 -14.28
CA LYS A 233 -7.01 8.17 -15.33
C LYS A 233 -8.08 7.99 -16.40
N LYS A 234 -9.36 7.87 -16.01
CA LYS A 234 -10.47 7.84 -16.96
C LYS A 234 -10.55 9.10 -17.81
N LEU A 235 -10.43 10.28 -17.19
CA LEU A 235 -10.48 11.55 -17.91
C LEU A 235 -9.35 11.64 -18.94
N SER A 236 -8.11 11.26 -18.57
CA SER A 236 -6.98 11.28 -19.50
C SER A 236 -7.16 10.35 -20.71
N LEU A 237 -7.89 9.24 -20.55
CA LEU A 237 -8.19 8.32 -21.65
C LEU A 237 -9.24 8.91 -22.59
N SER A 238 -10.25 9.60 -22.06
CA SER A 238 -11.29 10.25 -22.86
C SER A 238 -10.82 11.48 -23.64
N THR A 239 -9.75 12.15 -23.18
CA THR A 239 -9.15 13.31 -23.88
C THR A 239 -8.12 12.94 -24.93
N ALA A 240 -7.75 11.66 -25.04
CA ALA A 240 -6.77 11.17 -26.00
C ALA A 240 -7.42 10.69 -27.32
N GLU A 241 -8.75 10.76 -27.43
CA GLU A 241 -9.53 10.61 -28.68
C GLU A 241 -9.59 11.94 -29.45
#